data_AF-A0A8G1QTH1-F1
#
_entry.id   AF-A0A8G1QTH1-F1
#
_cell.length_a   1.000
_cell.length_b   1.000
_cell.length_c   1.000
_cell.angle_alpha   90.00
_cell.angle_beta   90.00
_cell.angle_gamma   90.00
#
_symmetry.space_group_name_H-M   'P 1'
#
loop_
_entity.id
_entity.type
_entity.pdbx_description
1 polymer ?
#
loop_
_entity_poly.entity_id
_entity_poly.type
_entity_poly.pdbx_seq_one_letter_code
_entity_poly.pdbx_strand_id
1 'polypeptide(L)'
;MSSTEDRLNALRGYKATLNNPNTSDEAKQNAQAMIEQLGGDQPREELYNLRGDATKDPNRVAGGLKAAQSNPGVSQQGKKAAGQKLGQLSGEAPEE
;
A
#
# COMPACT_ATOMS: atom_id res chain seq x y z
N MET A 1 -11.51 -12.98 -20.22
CA MET A 1 -11.63 -12.48 -18.82
C MET A 1 -10.62 -11.37 -18.67
N SER A 2 -11.03 -10.18 -18.24
CA SER A 2 -10.10 -9.06 -18.00
C SER A 2 -9.18 -9.43 -16.83
N SER A 3 -7.88 -9.30 -17.00
CA SER A 3 -6.91 -9.69 -15.97
C SER A 3 -7.03 -8.74 -14.77
N THR A 4 -6.63 -9.18 -13.58
CA THR A 4 -6.63 -8.30 -12.39
C THR A 4 -5.77 -7.05 -12.62
N GLU A 5 -4.66 -7.17 -13.36
CA GLU A 5 -3.88 -6.02 -13.85
C GLU A 5 -4.69 -5.03 -14.71
N ASP A 6 -5.55 -5.51 -15.62
CA ASP A 6 -6.36 -4.63 -16.47
C ASP A 6 -7.36 -3.83 -15.62
N ARG A 7 -8.01 -4.48 -14.66
CA ARG A 7 -8.90 -3.83 -13.69
C ARG A 7 -8.15 -2.77 -12.87
N LEU A 8 -6.92 -3.07 -12.46
CA LEU A 8 -6.08 -2.15 -11.68
C LEU A 8 -5.61 -0.94 -12.50
N ASN A 9 -5.26 -1.16 -13.77
CA ASN A 9 -4.90 -0.10 -14.70
C ASN A 9 -6.09 0.82 -15.01
N ALA A 10 -7.27 0.25 -15.22
CA ALA A 10 -8.50 1.02 -15.41
C ALA A 10 -8.81 1.89 -14.17
N LEU A 11 -8.73 1.31 -12.97
CA LEU A 11 -8.90 2.04 -11.71
C LEU A 11 -7.92 3.21 -11.55
N ARG A 12 -6.64 3.01 -11.92
CA ARG A 12 -5.65 4.10 -11.93
C ARG A 12 -6.05 5.23 -12.88
N GLY A 13 -6.53 4.89 -14.07
CA GLY A 13 -7.04 5.85 -15.05
C GLY A 13 -8.19 6.68 -14.49
N TYR A 14 -9.21 6.02 -13.94
CA TYR A 14 -10.36 6.73 -13.36
C TYR A 14 -9.98 7.58 -12.14
N LYS A 15 -9.08 7.10 -11.27
CA LYS A 15 -8.56 7.92 -10.16
C LYS A 15 -7.79 9.15 -10.66
N ALA A 16 -7.09 9.05 -11.79
CA ALA A 16 -6.44 10.20 -12.41
C ALA A 16 -7.46 11.22 -12.93
N THR A 17 -8.55 10.75 -13.56
CA THR A 17 -9.68 11.57 -14.00
C THR A 17 -10.31 12.37 -12.86
N LEU A 18 -10.46 11.76 -11.66
CA LEU A 18 -10.99 12.45 -10.48
C LEU A 18 -10.08 13.60 -9.99
N ASN A 19 -8.77 13.43 -10.06
CA ASN A 19 -7.79 14.41 -9.57
C ASN A 19 -7.44 15.48 -10.62
N ASN A 20 -7.81 15.28 -11.88
CA ASN A 20 -7.49 16.22 -12.94
C ASN A 20 -8.41 17.47 -12.86
N PRO A 21 -7.85 18.68 -12.65
CA PRO A 21 -8.64 19.90 -12.57
C PRO A 21 -9.28 20.28 -13.91
N ASN A 22 -8.75 19.81 -15.04
CA ASN A 22 -9.26 20.09 -16.38
C ASN A 22 -10.39 19.13 -16.81
N THR A 23 -10.83 18.23 -15.92
CA THR A 23 -11.89 17.28 -16.21
C THR A 23 -13.24 17.81 -15.72
N SER A 24 -14.27 17.67 -16.55
CA SER A 24 -15.63 18.08 -16.21
C SER A 24 -16.21 17.28 -15.04
N ASP A 25 -17.16 17.87 -14.33
CA ASP A 25 -17.80 17.23 -13.18
C ASP A 25 -18.55 15.95 -13.58
N GLU A 26 -19.21 15.93 -14.74
CA GLU A 26 -19.87 14.73 -15.28
C GLU A 26 -18.88 13.59 -15.52
N ALA A 27 -17.70 13.89 -16.07
CA ALA A 27 -16.66 12.89 -16.29
C ALA A 27 -16.07 12.37 -14.98
N LYS A 28 -15.98 13.21 -13.94
CA LYS A 28 -15.58 12.80 -12.60
C LYS A 28 -16.63 11.89 -11.94
N GLN A 29 -17.91 12.24 -12.04
CA GLN A 29 -18.99 11.39 -11.54
C GLN A 29 -19.00 10.02 -12.22
N ASN A 30 -18.82 9.98 -13.54
CA ASN A 30 -18.71 8.73 -14.28
C ASN A 30 -17.48 7.91 -13.84
N ALA A 31 -16.33 8.55 -13.68
CA ALA A 31 -15.12 7.90 -13.18
C ALA A 31 -15.31 7.31 -11.78
N GLN A 32 -16.04 8.00 -10.90
CA GLN A 32 -16.36 7.50 -9.56
C GLN A 32 -17.24 6.24 -9.63
N ALA A 33 -18.31 6.27 -10.42
CA ALA A 33 -19.18 5.11 -10.61
C ALA A 33 -18.42 3.89 -11.18
N MET A 34 -17.50 4.12 -12.13
CA MET A 34 -16.65 3.06 -12.68
C MET A 34 -15.68 2.50 -11.63
N ILE A 35 -15.12 3.33 -10.76
CA ILE A 35 -14.25 2.89 -9.67
C ILE A 35 -15.02 1.96 -8.72
N GLU A 36 -16.26 2.30 -8.37
CA GLU A 36 -17.12 1.47 -7.52
C GLU A 36 -17.45 0.14 -8.21
N GLN A 37 -17.80 0.15 -9.50
CA GLN A 37 -18.09 -1.05 -10.27
C GLN A 37 -16.89 -1.98 -10.43
N LEU A 38 -15.68 -1.43 -10.51
CA LEU A 38 -14.42 -2.17 -10.61
C LEU A 38 -13.94 -2.74 -9.26
N GLY A 39 -14.67 -2.50 -8.17
CA GLY A 39 -14.34 -3.02 -6.83
C GLY A 39 -13.47 -2.09 -5.99
N GLY A 40 -13.32 -0.82 -6.35
CA GLY A 40 -12.60 0.17 -5.55
C GLY A 40 -11.12 -0.19 -5.33
N ASP A 41 -10.71 -0.46 -4.08
CA ASP A 41 -9.34 -0.87 -3.75
C ASP A 41 -9.15 -2.41 -3.72
N GLN A 42 -10.22 -3.19 -3.85
CA GLN A 42 -10.18 -4.66 -3.82
C GLN A 42 -9.24 -5.28 -4.88
N PRO A 43 -9.13 -4.76 -6.12
CA PRO A 43 -8.25 -5.35 -7.12
C PRO A 43 -6.77 -5.26 -6.74
N ARG A 44 -6.40 -4.30 -5.89
CA ARG A 44 -5.04 -4.17 -5.39
C ARG A 44 -4.71 -5.31 -4.44
N GLU A 45 -5.60 -5.62 -3.50
CA GLU A 45 -5.43 -6.75 -2.57
C GLU A 45 -5.42 -8.10 -3.30
N GLU A 46 -6.32 -8.29 -4.28
CA GLU A 46 -6.30 -9.48 -5.16
C GLU A 46 -4.95 -9.62 -5.89
N LEU A 47 -4.39 -8.53 -6.43
CA LEU A 47 -3.09 -8.55 -7.11
C LEU A 47 -1.94 -8.88 -6.14
N TYR A 48 -1.99 -8.36 -4.91
CA TYR A 48 -1.01 -8.68 -3.86
C TYR A 48 -1.04 -10.16 -3.51
N ASN A 49 -2.24 -10.75 -3.43
CA ASN A 49 -2.42 -12.17 -3.15
C ASN A 49 -2.01 -13.05 -4.35
N LEU A 50 -2.36 -12.67 -5.58
CA LEU A 50 -1.98 -13.42 -6.80
C LEU A 50 -0.48 -13.40 -7.08
N ARG A 51 0.20 -12.28 -6.80
CA ARG A 51 1.65 -12.14 -7.03
C ARG A 51 2.49 -12.98 -6.05
N GLY A 52 1.87 -13.58 -5.02
CA GLY A 52 2.58 -14.36 -4.00
C GLY A 52 3.34 -13.50 -2.97
N ASP A 53 3.20 -12.16 -3.05
CA ASP A 53 3.79 -11.17 -2.13
C ASP A 53 2.95 -11.01 -0.84
N ALA A 54 1.93 -11.86 -0.63
CA ALA A 54 1.05 -11.82 0.54
C ALA A 54 1.82 -12.03 1.86
N THR A 55 2.98 -12.70 1.80
CA THR A 55 3.94 -12.74 2.91
C THR A 55 5.04 -11.72 2.64
N LYS A 56 4.93 -10.56 3.30
CA LYS A 56 5.98 -9.53 3.26
C LYS A 56 7.32 -10.19 3.60
N ASP A 57 8.27 -10.12 2.68
CA ASP A 57 9.60 -10.69 2.89
C ASP A 57 10.18 -10.13 4.21
N PRO A 58 10.55 -10.99 5.18
CA PRO A 58 10.96 -10.55 6.51
C PRO A 58 12.21 -9.65 6.45
N ASN A 59 13.09 -9.83 5.47
CA ASN A 59 14.26 -8.96 5.28
C ASN A 59 13.84 -7.57 4.80
N ARG A 60 12.84 -7.46 3.92
CA ARG A 60 12.28 -6.15 3.53
C ARG A 60 11.58 -5.45 4.67
N VAL A 61 10.83 -6.18 5.51
CA VAL A 61 10.20 -5.62 6.71
C VAL A 61 11.27 -5.11 7.67
N ALA A 62 12.28 -5.92 7.95
CA ALA A 62 13.41 -5.55 8.80
C ALA A 62 14.16 -4.31 8.27
N GLY A 63 14.41 -4.24 6.96
CA GLY A 63 15.02 -3.09 6.30
C GLY A 63 14.20 -1.81 6.46
N GLY A 64 12.88 -1.89 6.30
CA GLY A 64 11.96 -0.76 6.51
C GLY A 64 11.94 -0.26 7.96
N LEU A 65 11.94 -1.17 8.93
CA LEU A 65 12.00 -0.82 10.35
C LEU A 65 13.34 -0.15 10.72
N LYS A 66 14.46 -0.67 10.20
CA LYS A 66 15.79 -0.07 10.37
C LYS A 66 15.86 1.34 9.76
N ALA A 67 15.28 1.53 8.58
CA ALA A 67 15.19 2.85 7.95
C ALA A 67 14.36 3.82 8.81
N ALA A 68 13.25 3.36 9.38
CA ALA A 68 12.42 4.17 10.27
C ALA A 68 13.16 4.62 11.54
N GLN A 69 14.08 3.81 12.08
CA GLN A 69 14.90 4.18 13.25
C GLN A 69 15.86 5.35 12.96
N SER A 70 16.44 5.39 11.76
CA SER A 70 17.41 6.42 11.37
C SER A 70 16.78 7.65 10.71
N ASN A 71 15.50 7.58 10.36
CA ASN A 71 14.84 8.66 9.63
C ASN A 71 14.57 9.88 10.55
N PRO A 72 15.11 11.08 10.25
CA PRO A 72 14.88 12.27 11.05
C PRO A 72 13.42 12.74 11.06
N GLY A 73 12.63 12.39 10.04
CA GLY A 73 11.19 12.67 9.96
C GLY A 73 10.31 11.74 10.79
N VAL A 74 10.89 10.71 11.43
CA VAL A 74 10.15 9.82 12.33
C VAL A 74 10.31 10.32 13.77
N SER A 75 9.20 10.34 14.52
CA SER A 75 9.21 10.73 15.92
C SER A 75 10.07 9.79 16.77
N GLN A 76 10.55 10.27 17.92
CA GLN A 76 11.35 9.44 18.83
C GLN A 76 10.58 8.19 19.29
N GLN A 77 9.26 8.30 19.49
CA GLN A 77 8.39 7.16 19.81
C GLN A 77 8.29 6.19 18.62
N GLY A 78 8.16 6.70 17.39
CA GLY A 78 8.14 5.87 16.18
C GLY A 78 9.43 5.09 15.95
N LYS A 79 10.58 5.72 16.22
CA LYS A 79 11.90 5.06 16.16
C LYS A 79 12.03 3.94 17.19
N LYS A 80 11.59 4.18 18.44
CA LYS A 80 11.57 3.14 19.49
C LYS A 80 10.68 1.96 19.11
N ALA A 81 9.46 2.24 18.65
CA ALA A 81 8.53 1.20 18.20
C ALA A 81 9.08 0.39 17.01
N ALA A 82 9.77 1.04 16.07
CA ALA A 82 10.41 0.35 14.95
C ALA A 82 11.52 -0.61 15.43
N GLY A 83 12.33 -0.20 16.42
CA GLY A 83 13.33 -1.06 17.03
C GLY A 83 12.76 -2.28 17.75
N GLN A 84 11.70 -2.08 18.55
CA GLN A 84 11.02 -3.19 19.23
C GLN A 84 10.46 -4.22 18.25
N LYS A 85 9.80 -3.75 17.18
CA LYS A 85 9.28 -4.64 16.13
C LYS A 85 10.40 -5.36 15.37
N LEU A 86 11.55 -4.72 15.19
CA LEU A 86 12.72 -5.32 14.55
C LEU A 86 13.29 -6.46 15.40
N GLY A 87 13.44 -6.26 16.72
CA GLY A 87 13.88 -7.31 17.65
C GLY A 87 12.93 -8.50 17.68
N GLN A 88 11.62 -8.25 17.72
CA GLN A 88 10.58 -9.30 17.64
C GLN A 88 10.67 -10.10 16.32
N LEU A 89 11.03 -9.46 15.21
CA LEU A 89 11.22 -10.11 13.91
C LEU A 89 12.50 -10.94 13.84
N SER A 90 13.55 -10.52 14.54
CA SER A 90 14.85 -11.21 14.58
C SER A 90 14.92 -12.33 15.61
N GLY A 91 13.88 -12.54 16.42
CA GLY A 91 13.84 -13.59 17.45
C GLY A 91 14.63 -13.25 18.71
N GLU A 92 15.09 -12.00 18.86
CA GLU A 92 15.74 -11.52 20.07
C GLU A 92 14.64 -11.08 21.05
N ALA A 93 14.20 -12.02 21.88
CA ALA A 93 13.39 -11.73 23.05
C ALA A 93 14.13 -10.72 23.94
N PRO A 94 13.45 -9.79 24.62
CA PRO A 94 14.12 -8.89 25.55
C PRO A 94 14.76 -9.74 26.66
N GLU A 95 16.08 -9.70 26.75
CA GLU A 95 16.80 -10.11 27.97
C GLU A 95 16.31 -9.18 29.11
N GLU A 96 15.78 -9.81 30.16
CA GLU A 96 15.26 -9.17 31.38
C GLU A 96 16.37 -8.53 32.23
#